data_AF-A0A662UXQ0-F1
#
_entry.id   AF-A0A662UXQ0-F1
#
_cell.length_a   1.000
_cell.length_b   1.000
_cell.length_c   1.000
_cell.angle_alpha   90.00
_cell.angle_beta   90.00
_cell.angle_gamma   90.00
#
_symmetry.space_group_name_H-M   'P 1'
#
loop_
_entity.id
_entity.type
_entity.pdbx_description
1 polymer ?
#
loop_
_entity_poly.entity_id
_entity_poly.type
_entity_poly.pdbx_seq_one_letter_code
_entity_poly.pdbx_strand_id
1 'polypeptide(L)'
;MIKKIVNIYSKYIDEELDLYMGNRYLLIAIENLMHETKTGFRKPDELQRIAMELRDALLEGPGNVNPYIMEILGILEEKVTNESIEEALELSRKLFKEDRFDKIEV
;
A
#
# COMPACT_ATOMS: atom_id res chain seq x y z
N MET A 1 -9.31 0.61 -10.72
CA MET A 1 -8.57 1.35 -9.68
C MET A 1 -7.16 0.82 -9.51
N ILE A 2 -7.00 -0.47 -9.20
CA ILE A 2 -5.69 -1.12 -9.00
C ILE A 2 -4.73 -0.87 -10.17
N LYS A 3 -5.16 -1.12 -11.41
CA LYS A 3 -4.38 -0.80 -12.61
C LYS A 3 -3.87 0.65 -12.66
N LYS A 4 -4.67 1.61 -12.17
CA LYS A 4 -4.24 3.03 -12.10
C LYS A 4 -3.14 3.20 -11.05
N ILE A 5 -3.30 2.59 -9.86
CA ILE A 5 -2.30 2.65 -8.78
C ILE A 5 -0.99 2.03 -9.26
N VAL A 6 -1.02 0.81 -9.77
CA VAL A 6 0.17 0.10 -10.27
C VAL A 6 0.83 0.88 -11.40
N ASN A 7 0.07 1.41 -12.38
CA ASN A 7 0.66 2.18 -13.47
C ASN A 7 1.34 3.48 -13.00
N ILE A 8 0.79 4.19 -12.00
CA ILE A 8 1.42 5.40 -11.48
C ILE A 8 2.68 5.02 -10.69
N TYR A 9 2.61 3.96 -9.88
CA TYR A 9 3.77 3.41 -9.18
C TYR A 9 4.88 3.01 -10.15
N SER A 10 4.59 2.20 -11.18
CA SER A 10 5.55 1.83 -12.23
C SER A 10 6.20 3.03 -12.89
N LYS A 11 5.47 4.12 -13.14
CA LYS A 11 6.07 5.33 -13.73
C LYS A 11 7.17 5.93 -12.85
N TYR A 12 6.93 6.00 -11.54
CA TYR A 12 7.95 6.47 -10.61
C TYR A 12 9.17 5.54 -10.60
N ILE A 13 8.95 4.22 -10.53
CA ILE A 13 10.03 3.25 -10.34
C ILE A 13 10.82 2.99 -11.62
N ASP A 14 10.13 2.77 -12.74
CA ASP A 14 10.73 2.25 -13.98
C ASP A 14 11.15 3.39 -14.93
N GLU A 15 10.39 4.50 -14.99
CA GLU A 15 10.68 5.62 -15.89
C GLU A 15 11.47 6.73 -15.19
N GLU A 16 11.02 7.16 -14.00
CA GLU A 16 11.64 8.27 -13.25
C GLU A 16 12.80 7.83 -12.34
N LEU A 17 12.95 6.52 -12.11
CA LEU A 17 13.93 5.91 -11.19
C LEU A 17 13.84 6.49 -9.76
N ASP A 18 12.64 6.88 -9.35
CA ASP A 18 12.34 7.52 -8.06
C ASP A 18 11.60 6.54 -7.14
N LEU A 19 12.37 5.70 -6.47
CA LEU A 19 11.87 4.72 -5.49
C LEU A 19 11.14 5.39 -4.32
N TYR A 20 11.64 6.55 -3.88
CA TYR A 20 11.06 7.33 -2.80
C TYR A 20 9.61 7.68 -3.12
N MET A 21 9.44 8.38 -4.25
CA MET A 21 8.15 8.91 -4.66
C MET A 21 7.19 7.80 -5.05
N GLY A 22 7.68 6.73 -5.68
CA GLY A 22 6.87 5.55 -5.96
C GLY A 22 6.30 4.92 -4.69
N ASN A 23 7.15 4.57 -3.72
CA ASN A 23 6.70 3.95 -2.48
C ASN A 23 5.82 4.90 -1.65
N ARG A 24 6.15 6.19 -1.61
CA ARG A 24 5.34 7.21 -0.94
C ARG A 24 3.95 7.35 -1.58
N TYR A 25 3.87 7.39 -2.91
CA TYR A 25 2.59 7.41 -3.63
C TYR A 25 1.75 6.17 -3.29
N LEU A 26 2.37 5.00 -3.34
CA LEU A 26 1.69 3.73 -3.10
C LEU A 26 1.10 3.67 -1.69
N LEU A 27 1.87 4.07 -0.67
CA LEU A 27 1.39 4.12 0.71
C LEU A 27 0.20 5.08 0.86
N ILE A 28 0.26 6.29 0.29
CA ILE A 28 -0.84 7.27 0.33
C ILE A 28 -2.11 6.70 -0.30
N ALA A 29 -1.97 5.99 -1.43
CA ALA A 29 -3.11 5.37 -2.10
C ALA A 29 -3.78 4.30 -1.21
N ILE A 30 -2.98 3.49 -0.52
CA ILE A 30 -3.47 2.47 0.41
C ILE A 30 -4.11 3.11 1.66
N GLU A 31 -3.49 4.14 2.25
CA GLU A 31 -4.07 4.90 3.36
C GLU A 31 -5.44 5.47 3.04
N ASN A 32 -5.62 6.06 1.85
CA ASN A 32 -6.91 6.58 1.44
C ASN A 32 -7.98 5.48 1.42
N LEU A 33 -7.66 4.28 0.94
CA LEU A 33 -8.58 3.14 0.95
C LEU A 33 -8.92 2.66 2.38
N MET A 34 -7.94 2.69 3.28
CA MET A 34 -8.15 2.41 4.70
C MET A 34 -9.11 3.43 5.33
N HIS A 35 -8.93 4.72 5.06
CA HIS A 35 -9.79 5.79 5.57
C HIS A 35 -11.21 5.74 4.98
N GLU A 36 -11.36 5.45 3.69
CA GLU A 36 -12.67 5.20 3.07
C GLU A 36 -13.41 4.06 3.77
N THR A 37 -12.68 3.00 4.14
CA THR A 37 -13.27 1.84 4.80
C THR A 37 -13.62 2.14 6.25
N LYS A 38 -12.72 2.78 6.99
CA LYS A 38 -12.92 3.20 8.39
C LYS A 38 -14.11 4.16 8.57
N THR A 39 -14.41 4.96 7.55
CA THR A 39 -15.55 5.90 7.55
C THR A 39 -16.85 5.30 7.00
N GLY A 40 -16.82 4.04 6.55
CA GLY A 40 -17.98 3.35 6.00
C GLY A 40 -18.32 3.70 4.55
N PHE A 41 -17.50 4.51 3.87
CA PHE A 41 -17.65 4.77 2.44
C PHE A 41 -17.35 3.53 1.59
N ARG A 42 -16.44 2.68 2.08
CA ARG A 42 -16.07 1.40 1.48
C ARG A 42 -16.38 0.25 2.45
N LYS A 43 -16.83 -0.88 1.90
CA LYS A 43 -17.07 -2.09 2.70
C LYS A 43 -15.74 -2.80 3.03
N PRO A 44 -15.58 -3.42 4.21
CA PRO A 44 -14.40 -4.18 4.58
C PRO A 44 -13.98 -5.23 3.56
N ASP A 45 -14.93 -6.04 3.07
CA ASP A 45 -14.66 -7.10 2.08
C ASP A 45 -14.13 -6.54 0.74
N GLU A 46 -14.52 -5.31 0.38
CA GLU A 46 -13.98 -4.65 -0.80
C GLU A 46 -12.52 -4.25 -0.60
N LEU A 47 -12.18 -3.69 0.57
CA LEU A 47 -10.78 -3.36 0.89
C LEU A 47 -9.92 -4.62 0.92
N GLN A 48 -10.42 -5.70 1.51
CA GLN A 48 -9.72 -6.98 1.57
C GLN A 48 -9.38 -7.47 0.16
N ARG A 49 -10.37 -7.50 -0.72
CA ARG A 49 -10.18 -7.91 -2.11
C ARG A 49 -9.22 -6.98 -2.86
N ILE A 50 -9.33 -5.66 -2.65
CA ILE A 50 -8.41 -4.69 -3.26
C ILE A 50 -6.98 -4.92 -2.77
N ALA A 51 -6.77 -5.19 -1.49
CA ALA A 51 -5.45 -5.45 -0.92
C ALA A 51 -4.81 -6.69 -1.56
N MET A 52 -5.56 -7.80 -1.65
CA MET A 52 -5.14 -9.02 -2.34
C MET A 52 -4.77 -8.75 -3.80
N GLU A 53 -5.71 -8.19 -4.59
CA GLU A 53 -5.50 -7.92 -6.02
C GLU A 53 -4.34 -6.92 -6.27
N LEU A 54 -4.13 -5.95 -5.36
CA LEU A 54 -3.02 -5.00 -5.46
C LEU A 54 -1.68 -5.65 -5.11
N ARG A 55 -1.65 -6.50 -4.08
CA ARG A 55 -0.44 -7.23 -3.67
C ARG A 55 0.03 -8.19 -4.78
N ASP A 56 -0.89 -8.94 -5.38
CA ASP A 56 -0.59 -9.82 -6.52
C ASP A 56 -0.03 -9.02 -7.70
N ALA A 57 -0.69 -7.91 -8.07
CA ALA A 57 -0.25 -7.07 -9.19
C ALA A 57 1.13 -6.42 -8.96
N LEU A 58 1.50 -6.16 -7.71
CA LEU A 58 2.82 -5.64 -7.35
C LEU A 58 3.90 -6.74 -7.36
N LEU A 59 3.56 -7.97 -6.96
CA LEU A 59 4.47 -9.12 -7.04
C LEU A 59 4.76 -9.54 -8.48
N GLU A 60 3.75 -9.48 -9.36
CA GLU A 60 3.89 -9.79 -10.79
C GLU A 60 4.43 -8.61 -11.62
N GLY A 61 4.35 -7.40 -11.07
CA GLY A 61 4.62 -6.15 -11.78
C GLY A 61 5.93 -5.46 -11.37
N PRO A 62 5.91 -4.14 -11.14
CA PRO A 62 7.12 -3.38 -10.81
C PRO A 62 7.73 -3.85 -9.49
N GLY A 63 9.03 -4.18 -9.51
CA GLY A 63 9.79 -4.54 -8.31
C GLY A 63 10.07 -3.35 -7.39
N ASN A 64 10.83 -3.58 -6.31
CA ASN A 64 11.28 -2.55 -5.37
C ASN A 64 10.17 -1.90 -4.51
N VAL A 65 9.08 -2.63 -4.30
CA VAL A 65 8.06 -2.24 -3.32
C VAL A 65 8.65 -2.34 -1.92
N ASN A 66 8.44 -1.30 -1.12
CA ASN A 66 8.90 -1.28 0.25
C ASN A 66 8.27 -2.45 1.07
N PRO A 67 9.06 -3.24 1.81
CA PRO A 67 8.55 -4.38 2.57
C PRO A 67 7.43 -4.04 3.56
N TYR A 68 7.48 -2.86 4.20
CA TYR A 68 6.42 -2.43 5.12
C TYR A 68 5.09 -2.14 4.39
N ILE A 69 5.14 -1.71 3.13
CA ILE A 69 3.94 -1.56 2.31
C ILE A 69 3.35 -2.94 1.99
N MET A 70 4.19 -3.94 1.72
CA MET A 70 3.75 -5.33 1.52
C MET A 70 3.16 -5.94 2.79
N GLU A 71 3.72 -5.61 3.96
CA GLU A 71 3.19 -6.00 5.27
C GLU A 71 1.81 -5.39 5.53
N ILE A 72 1.64 -4.09 5.27
CA ILE A 72 0.34 -3.41 5.34
C ILE A 72 -0.69 -4.11 4.45
N LEU A 73 -0.32 -4.43 3.21
CA LEU A 73 -1.21 -5.17 2.30
C LEU A 73 -1.54 -6.56 2.82
N GLY A 74 -0.58 -7.26 3.44
CA GLY A 74 -0.81 -8.57 4.06
C GLY A 74 -1.81 -8.53 5.21
N ILE A 75 -1.71 -7.53 6.09
CA ILE A 75 -2.68 -7.31 7.19
C ILE A 75 -4.09 -7.13 6.62
N LEU A 76 -4.22 -6.31 5.57
CA LEU A 76 -5.52 -6.02 4.95
C LEU A 76 -6.05 -7.20 4.13
N GLU A 77 -5.18 -8.04 3.55
CA GLU A 77 -5.55 -9.25 2.83
C GLU A 77 -6.11 -10.33 3.77
N GLU A 78 -5.52 -10.52 4.95
CA GLU A 78 -5.93 -11.56 5.89
C GLU A 78 -7.35 -11.33 6.40
N LYS A 79 -7.64 -10.13 6.93
CA LYS A 79 -8.97 -9.75 7.39
C LYS A 79 -9.07 -8.25 7.62
N VAL A 80 -10.12 -7.63 7.10
CA VAL A 80 -10.39 -6.20 7.35
C VAL A 80 -11.35 -6.02 8.53
N THR A 81 -10.83 -5.55 9.65
CA THR A 81 -11.55 -5.12 10.85
C THR A 81 -11.08 -3.72 11.25
N ASN A 82 -11.74 -3.09 12.23
CA ASN A 82 -11.24 -1.82 12.78
C ASN A 82 -9.84 -1.97 13.40
N GLU A 83 -9.55 -3.12 14.01
CA GLU A 83 -8.26 -3.42 14.63
C GLU A 83 -7.16 -3.55 13.57
N SER A 84 -7.40 -4.33 12.50
CA SER A 84 -6.40 -4.49 11.44
C SER A 84 -6.17 -3.22 10.63
N ILE A 85 -7.21 -2.39 10.45
CA ILE A 85 -7.05 -1.05 9.85
C ILE A 85 -6.20 -0.15 10.75
N GLU A 86 -6.41 -0.16 12.07
CA GLU A 86 -5.62 0.66 13.00
C GLU A 86 -4.15 0.22 13.02
N GLU A 87 -3.90 -1.09 13.04
CA GLU A 87 -2.57 -1.69 12.94
C GLU A 87 -1.84 -1.28 11.64
N ALA A 88 -2.51 -1.41 10.50
CA ALA A 88 -1.98 -0.99 9.21
C ALA A 88 -1.69 0.53 9.16
N LEU A 89 -2.56 1.36 9.75
CA LEU A 89 -2.34 2.81 9.88
C LEU A 89 -1.19 3.15 10.84
N GLU A 90 -0.93 2.35 11.87
CA GLU A 90 0.24 2.52 12.74
C GLU A 90 1.55 2.24 11.99
N LEU A 91 1.61 1.16 11.20
CA LEU A 91 2.76 0.88 10.34
C LEU A 91 2.98 2.01 9.32
N SER A 92 1.91 2.47 8.69
CA SER A 92 1.97 3.60 7.76
C SER A 92 2.55 4.87 8.43
N ARG A 93 2.05 5.22 9.62
CA ARG A 93 2.57 6.35 10.42
C ARG A 93 4.05 6.20 10.75
N LYS A 94 4.51 4.99 11.09
CA LYS A 94 5.95 4.73 11.32
C LYS A 94 6.75 4.95 10.05
N LEU A 95 6.28 4.46 8.90
CA LEU A 95 7.00 4.61 7.63
C LEU A 95 7.17 6.09 7.24
N PHE A 96 6.11 6.90 7.41
CA PHE A 96 6.18 8.35 7.22
C PHE A 96 7.12 9.04 8.22
N LYS A 97 7.06 8.65 9.49
CA LYS A 97 7.86 9.28 10.54
C LYS A 97 9.35 9.00 10.37
N GLU A 98 9.69 7.79 9.95
CA GLU A 98 11.07 7.36 9.74
C GLU A 98 11.61 7.78 8.36
N ASP A 99 10.73 8.24 7.46
CA ASP A 99 11.05 8.65 6.09
C ASP A 99 11.78 7.57 5.29
N ARG A 100 11.36 6.30 5.45
CA ARG A 100 12.09 5.11 4.95
C ARG A 100 11.55 4.57 3.63
N PHE A 101 11.03 5.43 2.75
CA PHE A 101 10.47 5.01 1.47
C PHE A 101 11.52 4.43 0.49
N ASP A 102 12.80 4.76 0.70
CA ASP A 102 13.94 4.29 -0.12
C ASP A 102 14.55 2.97 0.35
N LYS A 103 14.24 2.57 1.58
CA LYS A 103 14.92 1.46 2.23
C LYS A 103 14.22 0.15 1.88
N ILE A 104 14.75 -0.50 0.85
CA ILE A 104 14.66 -1.96 0.69
C ILE A 104 15.60 -2.54 1.75
N GLU A 105 15.19 -2.62 3.02
CA GLU A 105 16.01 -3.36 3.98
C GLU A 105 15.91 -4.86 3.65
N VAL A 106 17.08 -5.45 3.43
CA VAL A 106 17.35 -6.86 3.12
C VAL A 106 17.16 -7.72 4.36
#